data_AF-A0A0D2M9U1-F1
#
_entry.id   AF-A0A0D2M9U1-F1
#
_cell.length_a   1.000
_cell.length_b   1.000
_cell.length_c   1.000
_cell.angle_alpha   90.00
_cell.angle_beta   90.00
_cell.angle_gamma   90.00
#
_symmetry.space_group_name_H-M   'P 1'
#
loop_
_entity.id
_entity.type
_entity.pdbx_description
1 polymer ?
#
loop_
_entity_poly.entity_id
_entity_poly.type
_entity_poly.pdbx_seq_one_letter_code
_entity_poly.pdbx_strand_id
1 'polypeptide(L)'
;MIKAHLDGIRDEAHMEPNTIYGATDASVPAKKKYQALAGFALFQGDERVDSARYVSGKVLAAEAELSAICFAVVRATQVPGCTRIVIFMDHIASAKKALDASIHSGQGHSLVVCRTLLVWLDTNPLNILKFYNCPSKAEWDVHYEVHQFLKGLPPVPGLWPRMTLDSLRKYATDRCNAEWGQLFFRNPTFAGQQFLQLLNLDDNLIKPSYLKGGSWIPVAKASTSLVSRMTQPILGHAPISEYYS
;
A
#
# COMPACT_ATOMS: atom_id res chain seq x y z
N MET A 1 13.52 -21.16 -5.63
CA MET A 1 13.95 -20.32 -6.77
C MET A 1 14.00 -18.84 -6.40
N ILE A 2 12.92 -18.24 -5.86
CA ILE A 2 12.93 -16.81 -5.47
C ILE A 2 13.90 -16.49 -4.32
N LYS A 3 13.92 -17.30 -3.23
CA LYS A 3 14.85 -17.07 -2.11
C LYS A 3 16.31 -17.07 -2.54
N ALA A 4 16.75 -18.11 -3.25
CA ALA A 4 18.13 -18.21 -3.77
C ALA A 4 18.52 -17.02 -4.66
N HIS A 5 17.58 -16.44 -5.42
CA HIS A 5 17.85 -15.23 -6.19
C HIS A 5 18.05 -14.00 -5.30
N LEU A 6 17.22 -13.83 -4.26
CA LEU A 6 17.37 -12.77 -3.27
C LEU A 6 18.65 -12.94 -2.44
N ASP A 7 19.01 -14.19 -2.09
CA ASP A 7 20.26 -14.53 -1.41
C ASP A 7 21.45 -14.08 -2.26
N GLY A 8 21.47 -14.39 -3.56
CA GLY A 8 22.54 -13.93 -4.46
C GLY A 8 22.68 -12.40 -4.53
N ILE A 9 21.56 -11.67 -4.53
CA ILE A 9 21.58 -10.19 -4.51
C ILE A 9 22.09 -9.66 -3.17
N ARG A 10 21.64 -10.28 -2.07
CA ARG A 10 22.08 -9.93 -0.71
C ARG A 10 23.58 -10.19 -0.56
N ASP A 11 24.05 -11.33 -1.02
CA ASP A 11 25.45 -11.74 -0.91
C ASP A 11 26.36 -10.83 -1.77
N GLU A 12 25.92 -10.41 -2.96
CA GLU A 12 26.61 -9.39 -3.75
C GLU A 12 26.70 -8.06 -2.99
N ALA A 13 25.59 -7.61 -2.40
CA ALA A 13 25.55 -6.35 -1.64
C ALA A 13 26.37 -6.42 -0.34
N HIS A 14 26.42 -7.59 0.30
CA HIS A 14 27.18 -7.86 1.52
C HIS A 14 28.69 -7.78 1.27
N MET A 15 29.17 -8.32 0.14
CA MET A 15 30.59 -8.36 -0.20
C MET A 15 31.16 -6.99 -0.61
N GLU A 16 30.31 -6.01 -0.92
CA GLU A 16 30.73 -4.67 -1.35
C GLU A 16 30.87 -3.72 -0.15
N PRO A 17 32.09 -3.22 0.17
CA PRO A 17 32.35 -2.49 1.41
C PRO A 17 31.53 -1.21 1.61
N ASN A 18 31.13 -0.54 0.53
CA ASN A 18 30.41 0.74 0.57
C ASN A 18 28.91 0.59 0.24
N THR A 19 28.40 -0.63 0.37
CA THR A 19 27.01 -0.97 0.06
C THR A 19 26.22 -1.13 1.35
N ILE A 20 25.13 -0.38 1.45
CA ILE A 20 24.13 -0.54 2.49
C ILE A 20 22.98 -1.32 1.89
N TYR A 21 22.66 -2.45 2.49
CA TYR A 21 21.50 -3.25 2.11
C TYR A 21 20.55 -3.39 3.28
N GLY A 22 19.28 -3.62 3.00
CA GLY A 22 18.31 -3.76 4.08
C GLY A 22 16.92 -4.06 3.58
N ALA A 23 16.02 -4.30 4.51
CA ALA A 23 14.62 -4.57 4.21
C ALA A 23 13.71 -3.54 4.88
N THR A 24 12.55 -3.35 4.26
CA THR A 24 11.46 -2.52 4.79
C THR A 24 10.19 -3.32 4.82
N ASP A 25 9.36 -3.08 5.83
CA ASP A 25 8.02 -3.65 5.92
C ASP A 25 7.11 -2.65 6.64
N ALA A 26 5.80 -2.82 6.49
CA ALA A 26 4.81 -2.08 7.24
C ALA A 26 3.67 -2.97 7.75
N SER A 27 3.07 -2.53 8.85
CA SER A 27 1.96 -3.24 9.48
C SER A 27 0.80 -2.30 9.72
N VAL A 28 -0.35 -2.61 9.10
CA VAL A 28 -1.60 -1.90 9.33
C VAL A 28 -2.52 -2.78 10.20
N PRO A 29 -2.88 -2.33 11.41
CA PRO A 29 -3.68 -3.14 12.32
C PRO A 29 -5.13 -3.26 11.84
N ALA A 30 -5.72 -4.45 12.01
CA ALA A 30 -7.12 -4.70 11.67
C ALA A 30 -8.11 -3.85 12.50
N LYS A 31 -7.77 -3.58 13.77
CA LYS A 31 -8.62 -2.77 14.65
C LYS A 31 -8.40 -1.29 14.39
N LYS A 32 -9.46 -0.59 13.96
CA LYS A 32 -9.48 0.85 13.65
C LYS A 32 -9.01 1.78 14.77
N LYS A 33 -8.83 1.32 16.02
CA LYS A 33 -8.29 2.12 17.12
C LYS A 33 -6.76 2.22 17.13
N TYR A 34 -6.05 1.31 16.47
CA TYR A 34 -4.58 1.29 16.45
C TYR A 34 -3.97 1.93 15.19
N GLN A 35 -2.75 2.43 15.31
CA GLN A 35 -2.02 3.12 14.25
C GLN A 35 -1.16 2.13 13.46
N ALA A 36 -0.91 2.45 12.19
CA ALA A 36 0.02 1.70 11.35
C ALA A 36 1.47 1.91 11.81
N LEU A 37 2.29 0.89 11.59
CA LEU A 37 3.71 0.88 11.87
C LEU A 37 4.48 0.72 10.57
N ALA A 38 5.62 1.38 10.48
CA ALA A 38 6.60 1.24 9.42
C ALA A 38 7.93 0.86 10.05
N GLY A 39 8.69 -0.02 9.43
CA GLY A 39 9.96 -0.47 9.98
C GLY A 39 10.99 -0.78 8.91
N PHE A 40 12.25 -0.73 9.32
CA PHE A 40 13.36 -1.13 8.47
C PHE A 40 14.50 -1.73 9.30
N ALA A 41 15.36 -2.47 8.64
CA ALA A 41 16.69 -2.84 9.12
C ALA A 41 17.70 -2.68 7.99
N LEU A 42 18.84 -2.05 8.29
CA LEU A 42 19.94 -1.76 7.37
C LEU A 42 21.22 -2.44 7.87
N PHE A 43 22.03 -2.91 6.93
CA PHE A 43 23.23 -3.69 7.14
C PHE A 43 24.34 -3.22 6.20
N GLN A 44 25.58 -3.41 6.65
CA GLN A 44 26.81 -3.23 5.87
C GLN A 44 27.74 -4.39 6.20
N GLY A 45 28.02 -5.25 5.21
CA GLY A 45 28.58 -6.57 5.49
C GLY A 45 27.72 -7.32 6.52
N ASP A 46 28.33 -7.89 7.55
CA ASP A 46 27.64 -8.60 8.63
C ASP A 46 27.05 -7.68 9.73
N GLU A 47 27.38 -6.38 9.71
CA GLU A 47 26.99 -5.47 10.78
C GLU A 47 25.64 -4.81 10.50
N ARG A 48 24.77 -4.78 11.51
CA ARG A 48 23.55 -3.97 11.49
C ARG A 48 23.90 -2.51 11.79
N VAL A 49 23.92 -1.68 10.75
CA VAL A 49 24.22 -0.26 10.87
C VAL A 49 23.06 0.55 11.45
N ASP A 50 21.82 0.15 11.17
CA ASP A 50 20.64 0.82 11.73
C ASP A 50 19.39 -0.06 11.66
N SER A 51 18.45 0.17 12.56
CA SER A 51 17.11 -0.39 12.49
C SER A 51 16.17 0.44 13.35
N ALA A 52 14.98 0.72 12.84
CA ALA A 52 14.01 1.52 13.56
C ALA A 52 12.58 1.15 13.19
N ARG A 53 11.65 1.55 14.05
CA ARG A 53 10.21 1.42 13.87
C ARG A 53 9.57 2.78 14.12
N TYR A 54 8.63 3.15 13.27
CA TYR A 54 7.92 4.41 13.36
C TYR A 54 6.42 4.21 13.32
N VAL A 55 5.71 5.01 14.10
CA VAL A 55 4.25 5.11 14.02
C VAL A 55 3.90 5.98 12.83
N SER A 56 3.21 5.41 11.84
CA SER A 56 2.83 6.09 10.60
C SER A 56 1.43 6.72 10.65
N GLY A 57 0.69 6.55 11.75
CA GLY A 57 -0.65 7.10 11.91
C GLY A 57 -1.76 6.21 11.34
N LYS A 58 -2.92 6.77 11.00
CA LYS A 58 -4.01 6.06 10.30
C LYS A 58 -3.79 6.23 8.81
N VAL A 59 -3.05 5.31 8.24
CA VAL A 59 -2.73 5.30 6.83
C VAL A 59 -3.12 3.96 6.22
N LEU A 60 -3.25 3.91 4.90
CA LEU A 60 -3.43 2.63 4.21
C LEU A 60 -2.09 1.90 4.13
N ALA A 61 -2.13 0.62 3.77
CA ALA A 61 -0.93 -0.22 3.66
C ALA A 61 0.12 0.41 2.75
N ALA A 62 -0.26 0.86 1.55
CA ALA A 62 0.68 1.47 0.60
C ALA A 62 1.41 2.69 1.18
N GLU A 63 0.73 3.58 1.90
CA GLU A 63 1.38 4.71 2.56
C GLU A 63 2.25 4.31 3.76
N ALA A 64 1.89 3.25 4.48
CA ALA A 64 2.73 2.71 5.54
C ALA A 64 4.04 2.15 4.96
N GLU A 65 3.96 1.38 3.86
CA GLU A 65 5.12 0.89 3.11
C GLU A 65 5.98 2.06 2.58
N LEU A 66 5.33 3.08 2.01
CA LEU A 66 6.04 4.29 1.55
C LEU A 66 6.80 4.97 2.70
N SER A 67 6.22 4.99 3.89
CA SER A 67 6.88 5.55 5.08
C SER A 67 8.11 4.71 5.46
N ALA A 68 8.01 3.38 5.43
CA ALA A 68 9.13 2.47 5.72
C ALA A 68 10.30 2.68 4.75
N ILE A 69 10.00 2.76 3.45
CA ILE A 69 10.97 3.05 2.39
C ILE A 69 11.63 4.41 2.61
N CYS A 70 10.84 5.44 2.93
CA CYS A 70 11.36 6.77 3.19
C CYS A 70 12.35 6.77 4.35
N PHE A 71 12.02 6.14 5.47
CA PHE A 71 12.93 6.09 6.61
C PHE A 71 14.21 5.31 6.28
N ALA A 72 14.09 4.15 5.63
CA ALA A 72 15.25 3.35 5.25
C ALA A 72 16.20 4.09 4.31
N VAL A 73 15.68 4.74 3.26
CA VAL A 73 16.51 5.48 2.30
C VAL A 73 17.20 6.66 2.97
N VAL A 74 16.47 7.46 3.77
CA VAL A 74 17.05 8.59 4.49
C VAL A 74 18.19 8.14 5.39
N ARG A 75 17.99 7.06 6.15
CA ARG A 75 19.00 6.55 7.08
C ARG A 75 20.19 5.93 6.35
N ALA A 76 19.97 5.22 5.24
CA ALA A 76 21.05 4.67 4.42
C ALA A 76 21.96 5.77 3.84
N THR A 77 21.39 6.88 3.33
CA THR A 77 22.20 8.00 2.79
C THR A 77 23.03 8.74 3.84
N GLN A 78 22.73 8.57 5.13
CA GLN A 78 23.47 9.16 6.23
C GLN A 78 24.67 8.29 6.66
N VAL A 79 24.80 7.06 6.15
CA VAL A 79 25.93 6.19 6.47
C VAL A 79 27.19 6.72 5.75
N PRO A 80 28.28 7.04 6.49
CA PRO A 80 29.50 7.57 5.88
C PRO A 80 30.08 6.63 4.82
N GLY A 81 30.44 7.18 3.66
CA GLY A 81 31.03 6.41 2.57
C GLY A 81 30.06 5.51 1.80
N CYS A 82 28.75 5.54 2.10
CA CYS A 82 27.76 4.79 1.35
C CYS A 82 27.68 5.26 -0.10
N THR A 83 27.93 4.34 -1.03
CA THR A 83 27.82 4.57 -2.48
C THR A 83 26.75 3.71 -3.14
N ARG A 84 26.31 2.64 -2.50
CA ARG A 84 25.22 1.81 -3.03
C ARG A 84 24.20 1.52 -1.94
N ILE A 85 22.92 1.67 -2.28
CA ILE A 85 21.80 1.38 -1.40
C ILE A 85 20.93 0.31 -2.05
N VAL A 86 20.68 -0.79 -1.35
CA VAL A 86 19.87 -1.93 -1.82
C VAL A 86 18.73 -2.19 -0.84
N ILE A 87 17.50 -1.93 -1.24
CA ILE A 87 16.33 -2.08 -0.36
C ILE A 87 15.41 -3.20 -0.87
N PHE A 88 15.15 -4.18 0.00
CA PHE A 88 14.19 -5.26 -0.21
C PHE A 88 12.83 -4.91 0.40
N MET A 89 11.76 -5.09 -0.36
CA MET A 89 10.38 -4.78 0.07
C MET A 89 9.37 -5.64 -0.66
N ASP A 90 8.15 -5.77 -0.13
CA ASP A 90 7.09 -6.55 -0.78
C ASP A 90 6.11 -5.69 -1.63
N HIS A 91 6.25 -4.36 -1.60
CA HIS A 91 5.33 -3.45 -2.27
C HIS A 91 6.02 -2.49 -3.25
N ILE A 92 6.32 -3.00 -4.45
CA ILE A 92 6.99 -2.25 -5.53
C ILE A 92 6.30 -0.94 -5.93
N ALA A 93 4.97 -0.86 -5.80
CA ALA A 93 4.22 0.36 -6.09
C ALA A 93 4.59 1.49 -5.11
N SER A 94 4.95 1.18 -3.87
CA SER A 94 5.43 2.17 -2.91
C SER A 94 6.85 2.61 -3.21
N ALA A 95 7.75 1.73 -3.69
CA ALA A 95 9.06 2.15 -4.20
C ALA A 95 8.94 3.15 -5.36
N LYS A 96 8.06 2.86 -6.32
CA LYS A 96 7.80 3.79 -7.44
C LYS A 96 7.27 5.13 -6.92
N LYS A 97 6.32 5.10 -5.99
CA LYS A 97 5.80 6.32 -5.35
C LYS A 97 6.86 7.07 -4.55
N ALA A 98 7.84 6.40 -3.94
CA ALA A 98 8.91 7.05 -3.19
C ALA A 98 9.77 7.96 -4.07
N LEU A 99 9.83 7.69 -5.37
CA LEU A 99 10.55 8.50 -6.36
C LEU A 99 9.60 9.41 -7.18
N ASP A 100 8.32 9.46 -6.82
CA ASP A 100 7.32 10.29 -7.48
C ASP A 100 7.10 11.59 -6.69
N ALA A 101 7.48 12.73 -7.29
CA ALA A 101 7.28 14.03 -6.67
C ALA A 101 5.87 14.63 -6.90
N SER A 102 5.02 13.96 -7.70
CA SER A 102 3.68 14.43 -8.04
C SER A 102 2.72 14.40 -6.84
N ILE A 103 1.53 15.00 -7.01
CA ILE A 103 0.54 15.09 -5.93
C ILE A 103 -0.10 13.71 -5.70
N HIS A 104 0.14 13.15 -4.52
CA HIS A 104 -0.50 11.91 -4.08
C HIS A 104 -0.59 11.80 -2.55
N SER A 105 -1.38 10.83 -2.07
CA SER A 105 -1.41 10.49 -0.64
C SER A 105 -0.03 10.01 -0.18
N GLY A 106 0.51 10.59 0.90
CA GLY A 106 1.85 10.29 1.39
C GLY A 106 3.00 11.03 0.69
N GLN A 107 2.71 12.03 -0.17
CA GLN A 107 3.71 12.82 -0.90
C GLN A 107 4.82 13.39 -0.03
N GLY A 108 4.53 13.72 1.24
CA GLY A 108 5.56 14.18 2.18
C GLY A 108 6.77 13.24 2.29
N HIS A 109 6.54 11.92 2.29
CA HIS A 109 7.61 10.93 2.30
C HIS A 109 8.38 10.89 0.98
N SER A 110 7.68 10.93 -0.16
CA SER A 110 8.34 10.96 -1.48
C SER A 110 9.19 12.21 -1.67
N LEU A 111 8.72 13.38 -1.25
CA LEU A 111 9.50 14.62 -1.32
C LEU A 111 10.76 14.56 -0.45
N VAL A 112 10.68 13.94 0.73
CA VAL A 112 11.84 13.72 1.59
C VAL A 112 12.85 12.77 0.92
N VAL A 113 12.38 11.67 0.32
CA VAL A 113 13.23 10.75 -0.44
C VAL A 113 13.88 11.45 -1.62
N CYS A 114 13.12 12.12 -2.48
CA CYS A 114 13.65 12.83 -3.64
C CYS A 114 14.69 13.90 -3.26
N ARG A 115 14.43 14.69 -2.21
CA ARG A 115 15.39 15.71 -1.74
C ARG A 115 16.67 15.09 -1.21
N THR A 116 16.54 14.02 -0.41
CA THR A 116 17.69 13.32 0.16
C THR A 116 18.53 12.67 -0.94
N LEU A 117 17.88 11.98 -1.88
CA LEU A 117 18.56 11.34 -3.01
C LEU A 117 19.16 12.35 -3.97
N LEU A 118 18.55 13.52 -4.18
CA LEU A 118 19.13 14.57 -5.03
C LEU A 118 20.52 14.95 -4.52
N VAL A 119 20.65 15.24 -3.22
CA VAL A 119 21.93 15.58 -2.61
C VAL A 119 22.89 14.40 -2.66
N TRP A 120 22.44 13.21 -2.25
CA TRP A 120 23.29 12.03 -2.21
C TRP A 120 23.80 11.64 -3.61
N LEU A 121 22.96 11.59 -4.64
CA LEU A 121 23.37 11.26 -6.01
C LEU A 121 24.31 12.31 -6.62
N ASP A 122 24.18 13.59 -6.25
CA ASP A 122 25.08 14.66 -6.71
C ASP A 122 26.49 14.55 -6.10
N THR A 123 26.61 13.99 -4.88
CA THR A 123 27.92 13.86 -4.21
C THR A 123 28.90 12.91 -4.89
N ASN A 124 28.43 11.90 -5.61
CA ASN A 124 29.29 10.91 -6.27
C ASN A 124 28.54 10.26 -7.45
N PRO A 125 29.09 10.29 -8.68
CA PRO A 125 28.45 9.71 -9.87
C PRO A 125 28.31 8.17 -9.82
N LEU A 126 29.02 7.50 -8.92
CA LEU A 126 28.89 6.06 -8.68
C LEU A 126 27.74 5.71 -7.73
N ASN A 127 27.03 6.71 -7.19
CA ASN A 127 25.96 6.48 -6.25
C ASN A 127 24.76 5.80 -6.91
N ILE A 128 24.35 4.64 -6.40
CA ILE A 128 23.29 3.81 -6.98
C ILE A 128 22.30 3.36 -5.92
N LEU A 129 21.01 3.59 -6.17
CA LEU A 129 19.89 3.04 -5.40
C LEU A 129 19.19 1.93 -6.19
N LYS A 130 19.00 0.77 -5.56
CA LYS A 130 18.24 -0.35 -6.13
C LYS A 130 17.12 -0.80 -5.19
N PHE A 131 15.96 -1.08 -5.77
CA PHE A 131 14.82 -1.67 -5.09
C PHE A 131 14.58 -3.08 -5.62
N TYR A 132 14.42 -4.05 -4.71
CA TYR A 132 14.12 -5.43 -5.05
C TYR A 132 12.81 -5.87 -4.41
N ASN A 133 11.96 -6.48 -5.23
CA ASN A 133 10.69 -7.02 -4.77
C ASN A 133 10.91 -8.38 -4.10
N CYS A 134 10.62 -8.45 -2.81
CA CYS A 134 10.61 -9.65 -1.99
C CYS A 134 9.16 -10.00 -1.63
N PRO A 135 8.52 -10.98 -2.28
CA PRO A 135 7.14 -11.35 -1.95
C PRO A 135 7.04 -11.77 -0.47
N SER A 136 6.14 -11.17 0.31
CA SER A 136 6.04 -11.46 1.75
C SER A 136 5.72 -12.93 2.05
N LYS A 137 5.02 -13.63 1.15
CA LYS A 137 4.80 -15.09 1.22
C LYS A 137 6.07 -15.93 1.19
N ALA A 138 7.18 -15.35 0.72
CA ALA A 138 8.46 -16.04 0.73
C ALA A 138 8.98 -16.17 2.16
N GLU A 139 8.64 -15.29 3.10
CA GLU A 139 9.25 -15.28 4.45
C GLU A 139 10.78 -15.37 4.33
N TRP A 140 11.34 -14.45 3.54
CA TRP A 140 12.76 -14.44 3.23
C TRP A 140 13.52 -13.61 4.27
N ASP A 141 14.39 -14.29 5.00
CA ASP A 141 15.48 -13.79 5.84
C ASP A 141 15.31 -12.34 6.35
N VAL A 142 16.10 -11.40 5.82
CA VAL A 142 16.16 -9.99 6.27
C VAL A 142 14.78 -9.33 6.25
N HIS A 143 13.95 -9.60 5.25
CA HIS A 143 12.59 -9.06 5.17
C HIS A 143 11.68 -9.67 6.24
N TYR A 144 11.77 -10.98 6.46
CA TYR A 144 11.00 -11.65 7.51
C TYR A 144 11.42 -11.18 8.90
N GLU A 145 12.70 -10.85 9.09
CA GLU A 145 13.16 -10.27 10.35
C GLU A 145 12.47 -8.93 10.64
N VAL A 146 12.43 -8.01 9.67
CA VAL A 146 11.72 -6.72 9.82
C VAL A 146 10.23 -6.93 10.08
N HIS A 147 9.64 -7.94 9.45
CA HIS A 147 8.24 -8.31 9.69
C HIS A 147 7.99 -8.77 11.14
N GLN A 148 8.85 -9.64 11.67
CA GLN A 148 8.76 -10.08 13.08
C GLN A 148 9.06 -8.93 14.05
N PHE A 149 10.03 -8.08 13.70
CA PHE A 149 10.38 -6.88 14.43
C PHE A 149 9.14 -5.98 14.58
N LEU A 150 8.35 -5.76 13.53
CA LEU A 150 7.10 -5.01 13.61
C LEU A 150 5.99 -5.71 14.39
N LYS A 151 5.83 -7.03 14.21
CA LYS A 151 4.81 -7.83 14.93
C LYS A 151 5.04 -7.89 16.43
N GLY A 152 6.29 -7.79 16.89
CA GLY A 152 6.63 -7.79 18.30
C GLY A 152 6.14 -6.56 19.07
N LEU A 153 5.65 -5.51 18.39
CA LEU A 153 5.11 -4.34 19.07
C LEU A 153 3.66 -4.52 19.53
N PRO A 154 3.33 -4.09 20.76
CA PRO A 154 1.94 -3.96 21.13
C PRO A 154 1.25 -2.94 20.21
N PRO A 155 -0.02 -3.16 19.85
CA PRO A 155 -0.74 -2.24 19.00
C PRO A 155 -0.76 -0.83 19.60
N VAL A 156 -0.32 0.17 18.83
CA VAL A 156 -0.19 1.55 19.32
C VAL A 156 -1.52 2.29 19.20
N PRO A 157 -2.22 2.62 20.31
CA PRO A 157 -3.39 3.47 20.25
C PRO A 157 -2.98 4.90 19.89
N GLY A 158 -3.89 5.67 19.30
CA GLY A 158 -3.67 7.09 19.06
C GLY A 158 -4.96 7.84 19.31
N LEU A 159 -4.92 8.82 20.21
CA LEU A 159 -6.07 9.69 20.53
C LEU A 159 -6.37 10.60 19.32
N TRP A 160 -5.32 11.13 18.67
CA TRP A 160 -5.37 12.02 17.50
C TRP A 160 -4.28 11.66 16.48
N PRO A 161 -4.39 10.48 15.84
CA PRO A 161 -3.36 10.02 14.92
C PRO A 161 -3.37 10.88 13.65
N ARG A 162 -2.18 11.12 13.08
CA ARG A 162 -2.08 11.68 11.72
C ARG A 162 -2.83 10.76 10.75
N MET A 163 -3.60 11.33 9.83
CA MET A 163 -4.33 10.57 8.82
C MET A 163 -3.93 11.04 7.42
N THR A 164 -3.75 10.10 6.49
CA THR A 164 -3.59 10.46 5.08
C THR A 164 -4.94 10.74 4.43
N LEU A 165 -4.93 11.52 3.33
CA LEU A 165 -6.14 11.83 2.57
C LEU A 165 -6.86 10.56 2.09
N ASP A 166 -6.12 9.56 1.60
CA ASP A 166 -6.74 8.32 1.12
C ASP A 166 -7.31 7.49 2.27
N SER A 167 -6.68 7.51 3.45
CA SER A 167 -7.26 6.91 4.65
C SER A 167 -8.54 7.61 5.11
N LEU A 168 -8.59 8.95 5.05
CA LEU A 168 -9.80 9.72 5.32
C LEU A 168 -10.92 9.42 4.32
N ARG A 169 -10.61 9.40 3.02
CA ARG A 169 -11.58 9.03 1.96
C ARG A 169 -12.10 7.61 2.16
N LYS A 170 -11.22 6.66 2.48
CA LYS A 170 -11.61 5.29 2.80
C LYS A 170 -12.50 5.24 4.02
N TYR A 171 -12.14 5.95 5.09
CA TYR A 171 -12.94 5.99 6.32
C TYR A 171 -14.34 6.56 6.08
N ALA A 172 -14.44 7.69 5.39
CA ALA A 172 -15.72 8.32 5.04
C ALA A 172 -16.57 7.37 4.18
N THR A 173 -15.97 6.76 3.17
CA THR A 173 -16.65 5.80 2.29
C THR A 173 -17.12 4.57 3.04
N ASP A 174 -16.27 3.97 3.88
CA ASP A 174 -16.63 2.80 4.67
C ASP A 174 -17.79 3.12 5.61
N ARG A 175 -17.85 4.35 6.15
CA ARG A 175 -18.97 4.82 6.97
C ARG A 175 -20.25 5.03 6.16
N CYS A 176 -20.17 5.76 5.04
CA CYS A 176 -21.32 5.94 4.14
C CYS A 176 -21.87 4.58 3.66
N ASN A 177 -20.99 3.63 3.33
CA ASN A 177 -21.38 2.28 2.94
C ASN A 177 -22.06 1.51 4.07
N ALA A 178 -21.61 1.70 5.32
CA ALA A 178 -22.25 1.07 6.47
C ALA A 178 -23.65 1.64 6.73
N GLU A 179 -23.79 2.97 6.69
CA GLU A 179 -25.07 3.66 6.85
C GLU A 179 -26.03 3.34 5.70
N TRP A 180 -25.56 3.40 4.45
CA TRP A 180 -26.32 2.97 3.27
C TRP A 180 -26.76 1.50 3.38
N GLY A 181 -25.85 0.63 3.80
CA GLY A 181 -26.14 -0.78 4.08
C GLY A 181 -27.23 -0.97 5.14
N GLN A 182 -27.23 -0.18 6.20
CA GLN A 182 -28.26 -0.24 7.23
C GLN A 182 -29.61 0.27 6.71
N LEU A 183 -29.62 1.43 6.05
CA LEU A 183 -30.85 2.09 5.61
C LEU A 183 -31.54 1.34 4.47
N PHE A 184 -30.82 0.98 3.42
CA PHE A 184 -31.43 0.43 2.20
C PHE A 184 -31.61 -1.09 2.23
N PHE A 185 -30.94 -1.81 3.14
CA PHE A 185 -31.03 -3.28 3.20
C PHE A 185 -31.67 -3.81 4.46
N ARG A 186 -31.50 -3.12 5.60
CA ARG A 186 -32.07 -3.56 6.88
C ARG A 186 -33.37 -2.85 7.23
N ASN A 187 -33.74 -1.80 6.51
CA ASN A 187 -34.99 -1.06 6.73
C ASN A 187 -35.86 -1.05 5.45
N PRO A 188 -36.76 -2.05 5.29
CA PRO A 188 -37.64 -2.15 4.12
C PRO A 188 -38.54 -0.92 3.94
N THR A 189 -38.91 -0.26 5.04
CA THR A 189 -39.71 0.96 5.03
C THR A 189 -38.95 2.13 4.43
N PHE A 190 -37.64 2.20 4.66
CA PHE A 190 -36.78 3.24 4.09
C PHE A 190 -36.45 2.96 2.61
N ALA A 191 -36.13 1.72 2.26
CA ALA A 191 -35.83 1.33 0.89
C ALA A 191 -37.05 1.44 -0.03
N GLY A 192 -38.25 1.18 0.50
CA GLY A 192 -39.46 1.05 -0.28
C GLY A 192 -39.41 -0.18 -1.20
N GLN A 193 -40.42 -0.31 -2.08
CA GLN A 193 -40.55 -1.47 -2.97
C GLN A 193 -39.78 -1.31 -4.30
N GLN A 194 -39.31 -0.10 -4.61
CA GLN A 194 -38.71 0.23 -5.92
C GLN A 194 -37.18 0.32 -5.87
N PHE A 195 -36.56 0.21 -4.70
CA PHE A 195 -35.10 0.26 -4.61
C PHE A 195 -34.49 -1.06 -5.08
N LEU A 196 -33.78 -1.01 -6.20
CA LEU A 196 -33.14 -2.18 -6.77
C LEU A 196 -31.86 -2.54 -6.01
N GLN A 197 -31.82 -3.75 -5.47
CA GLN A 197 -30.62 -4.31 -4.85
C GLN A 197 -29.74 -4.96 -5.92
N LEU A 198 -28.54 -4.42 -6.12
CA LEU A 198 -27.58 -4.98 -7.07
C LEU A 198 -26.73 -6.04 -6.37
N LEU A 199 -26.89 -7.28 -6.80
CA LEU A 199 -26.11 -8.43 -6.34
C LEU A 199 -25.08 -8.82 -7.40
N ASN A 200 -23.94 -9.37 -6.96
CA ASN A 200 -22.97 -9.99 -7.84
C ASN A 200 -23.43 -11.41 -8.23
N LEU A 201 -22.62 -12.13 -9.01
CA LEU A 201 -22.94 -13.49 -9.46
C LEU A 201 -23.06 -14.53 -8.33
N ASP A 202 -22.51 -14.21 -7.17
CA ASP A 202 -22.55 -15.06 -5.96
C ASP A 202 -23.65 -14.59 -4.99
N ASP A 203 -24.64 -13.83 -5.49
CA ASP A 203 -25.73 -13.19 -4.73
C ASP A 203 -25.27 -12.28 -3.58
N ASN A 204 -24.02 -11.82 -3.61
CA ASN A 204 -23.47 -10.88 -2.64
C ASN A 204 -23.75 -9.44 -3.06
N LEU A 205 -24.08 -8.62 -2.07
CA LEU A 205 -24.39 -7.21 -2.29
C LEU A 205 -23.21 -6.41 -2.89
N ILE A 206 -23.47 -5.71 -3.99
CA ILE A 206 -22.55 -4.75 -4.59
C ILE A 206 -22.67 -3.42 -3.84
N LYS A 207 -21.62 -3.07 -3.08
CA LYS A 207 -21.57 -1.83 -2.30
C LYS A 207 -21.10 -0.64 -3.13
N PRO A 208 -21.58 0.59 -2.86
CA PRO A 208 -21.01 1.84 -3.36
C PRO A 208 -19.48 1.91 -3.14
N SER A 209 -18.76 2.47 -4.11
CA SER A 209 -17.30 2.51 -4.18
C SER A 209 -16.95 3.67 -5.08
N TYR A 210 -15.88 4.39 -4.73
CA TYR A 210 -15.30 5.47 -5.52
C TYR A 210 -14.03 5.03 -6.26
N LEU A 211 -13.60 3.78 -6.06
CA LEU A 211 -12.36 3.25 -6.64
C LEU A 211 -12.62 2.75 -8.06
N LYS A 212 -11.68 3.00 -8.98
CA LYS A 212 -11.61 2.43 -10.34
C LYS A 212 -12.92 2.54 -11.16
N GLY A 213 -13.55 3.72 -11.18
CA GLY A 213 -14.77 3.95 -11.95
C GLY A 213 -16.06 3.55 -11.22
N GLY A 214 -15.97 3.23 -9.94
CA GLY A 214 -17.12 3.06 -9.07
C GLY A 214 -17.43 1.61 -8.72
N SER A 215 -18.63 1.36 -8.22
CA SER A 215 -19.06 0.02 -7.78
C SER A 215 -19.41 -0.94 -8.89
N TRP A 216 -19.92 -0.41 -9.99
CA TRP A 216 -20.70 -1.21 -10.93
C TRP A 216 -19.84 -1.62 -12.13
N ILE A 217 -19.03 -0.71 -12.67
CA ILE A 217 -18.17 -0.95 -13.82
C ILE A 217 -17.17 -2.10 -13.57
N PRO A 218 -16.45 -2.17 -12.43
CA PRO A 218 -15.51 -3.26 -12.18
C PRO A 218 -16.19 -4.62 -11.93
N VAL A 219 -17.45 -4.63 -11.48
CA VAL A 219 -18.20 -5.87 -11.20
C VAL A 219 -18.82 -6.43 -12.46
N ALA A 220 -19.21 -5.56 -13.40
CA ALA A 220 -19.70 -5.98 -14.69
C ALA A 220 -18.66 -6.80 -15.48
N LYS A 221 -17.35 -6.59 -15.28
CA LYS A 221 -16.24 -7.38 -15.89
C LYS A 221 -16.48 -7.74 -17.38
N ALA A 222 -16.94 -6.77 -18.18
CA ALA A 222 -17.30 -6.94 -19.61
C ALA A 222 -18.50 -7.87 -19.92
N SER A 223 -19.28 -8.28 -18.92
CA SER A 223 -20.53 -9.03 -19.11
C SER A 223 -21.62 -8.11 -19.65
N THR A 224 -21.94 -8.28 -20.93
CA THR A 224 -23.05 -7.62 -21.64
C THR A 224 -24.39 -7.83 -20.94
N SER A 225 -24.64 -9.01 -20.39
CA SER A 225 -25.89 -9.33 -19.68
C SER A 225 -26.04 -8.60 -18.34
N LEU A 226 -24.96 -8.47 -17.56
CA LEU A 226 -24.95 -7.66 -16.33
C LEU A 226 -25.09 -6.17 -16.63
N VAL A 227 -24.39 -5.66 -17.66
CA VAL A 227 -24.51 -4.25 -18.08
C VAL A 227 -25.93 -3.95 -18.55
N SER A 228 -26.57 -4.85 -19.31
CA SER A 228 -27.95 -4.73 -19.77
C SER A 228 -28.97 -4.71 -18.61
N ARG A 229 -28.82 -5.65 -17.65
CA ARG A 229 -29.65 -5.67 -16.42
C ARG A 229 -29.43 -4.46 -15.52
N MET A 230 -28.24 -3.85 -15.54
CA MET A 230 -27.98 -2.60 -14.81
C MET A 230 -28.56 -1.38 -15.53
N THR A 231 -28.53 -1.33 -16.87
CA THR A 231 -29.02 -0.18 -17.64
C THR A 231 -30.54 -0.03 -17.60
N GLN A 232 -31.29 -1.13 -17.65
CA GLN A 232 -32.75 -1.11 -17.59
C GLN A 232 -33.34 -0.37 -16.37
N PRO A 233 -32.91 -0.66 -15.13
CA PRO A 233 -33.37 0.05 -13.93
C PRO A 233 -32.74 1.43 -13.73
N ILE A 234 -31.52 1.68 -14.25
CA ILE A 234 -30.83 2.98 -14.11
C ILE A 234 -31.38 4.02 -15.07
N LEU A 235 -31.67 3.63 -16.32
CA LEU A 235 -32.10 4.54 -17.39
C LEU A 235 -33.61 4.52 -17.63
N GLY A 236 -34.34 3.62 -16.96
CA GLY A 236 -35.79 3.43 -17.16
C GLY A 236 -36.15 2.88 -18.54
N HIS A 237 -35.18 2.37 -19.30
CA HIS A 237 -35.35 1.85 -20.65
C HIS A 237 -34.56 0.55 -20.81
N ALA A 238 -35.17 -0.51 -21.34
CA ALA A 238 -34.45 -1.72 -21.71
C ALA A 238 -33.56 -1.45 -22.94
N PRO A 239 -32.24 -1.72 -22.92
CA PRO A 239 -31.44 -1.57 -24.12
C PRO A 239 -32.00 -2.47 -25.22
N ILE A 240 -32.36 -1.88 -26.35
CA ILE A 240 -33.05 -2.55 -27.45
C ILE A 240 -32.01 -3.45 -28.14
N SER A 241 -31.99 -4.73 -27.78
CA SER A 241 -31.39 -5.86 -28.53
C SER A 241 -29.92 -5.82 -29.00
N GLU A 242 -29.13 -4.78 -28.73
CA GLU A 242 -27.77 -4.65 -29.30
C GLU A 242 -26.64 -5.39 -28.54
N TYR A 243 -26.94 -6.12 -27.46
CA TYR A 243 -25.92 -6.79 -26.63
C TYR A 243 -26.01 -8.33 -26.62
N TYR A 244 -26.51 -8.94 -27.71
CA TYR A 244 -26.31 -10.37 -27.94
C TYR A 244 -24.99 -10.59 -28.69
N SER A 245 -23.94 -10.95 -27.96
CA SER A 245 -22.70 -11.55 -28.47
C SER A 245 -22.15 -12.49 -27.42
#